data_AF-A0A1G2DEL6-F1
#
_entry.id   AF-A0A1G2DEL6-F1
#
_cell.length_a   1.000
_cell.length_b   1.000
_cell.length_c   1.000
_cell.angle_alpha   90.00
_cell.angle_beta   90.00
_cell.angle_gamma   90.00
#
_symmetry.space_group_name_H-M   'P 1'
#
loop_
_entity.id
_entity.type
_entity.pdbx_description
1 polymer ?
#
loop_
_entity_poly.entity_id
_entity_poly.type
_entity_poly.pdbx_seq_one_letter_code
_entity_poly.pdbx_strand_id
1 'polypeptide(L)'
;MATLKNNPTLADLQDHIAKVCAERGWDKNTHTEKFLLFVEEVGELAKEIRNTTGLHAKKPEGEAHQALEAEFADTLNYLLDLANTFNVDLETAYREKHRVNETRKWD
;
A
#
# COMPACT_ATOMS: atom_id res chain seq x y z
N MET A 1 13.77 -11.42 12.26
CA MET A 1 13.04 -11.50 10.98
C MET A 1 11.59 -11.23 11.28
N ALA A 2 11.04 -10.15 10.72
CA ALA A 2 9.62 -9.86 10.77
C ALA A 2 8.82 -11.09 10.30
N THR A 3 8.08 -11.70 11.21
CA THR A 3 7.27 -12.90 10.91
C THR A 3 5.81 -12.49 10.81
N LEU A 4 5.13 -12.89 9.74
CA LEU A 4 3.71 -12.67 9.56
C LEU A 4 2.94 -13.94 9.93
N LYS A 5 1.82 -13.79 10.64
CA LYS A 5 0.97 -14.93 11.02
C LYS A 5 0.12 -15.41 9.83
N ASN A 6 -0.36 -16.65 9.87
CA ASN A 6 -1.11 -17.26 8.76
C ASN A 6 -2.40 -16.50 8.37
N ASN A 7 -3.06 -15.84 9.32
CA ASN A 7 -4.26 -15.03 9.09
C ASN A 7 -4.04 -13.62 9.65
N PRO A 8 -3.31 -12.74 8.94
CA PRO A 8 -3.02 -11.41 9.43
C PRO A 8 -4.27 -10.52 9.40
N THR A 9 -4.44 -9.69 10.43
CA THR A 9 -5.31 -8.52 10.38
C THR A 9 -4.53 -7.34 9.80
N LEU A 10 -5.21 -6.23 9.55
CA LEU A 10 -4.55 -5.01 9.08
C LEU A 10 -3.53 -4.48 10.10
N ALA A 11 -3.84 -4.60 11.39
CA ALA A 11 -2.88 -4.29 12.46
C ALA A 11 -1.63 -5.18 12.40
N ASP A 12 -1.76 -6.47 12.11
CA ASP A 12 -0.57 -7.34 11.96
C ASP A 12 0.28 -6.96 10.75
N LEU A 13 -0.35 -6.50 9.66
CA LEU A 13 0.38 -5.99 8.50
C LEU A 13 1.11 -4.69 8.82
N GLN A 14 0.47 -3.75 9.52
CA GLN A 14 1.12 -2.54 10.02
C GLN A 14 2.33 -2.86 10.90
N ASP A 15 2.16 -3.76 11.88
CA ASP A 15 3.24 -4.21 12.77
C ASP A 15 4.36 -4.94 12.01
N HIS A 16 4.01 -5.74 11.01
CA HIS A 16 4.98 -6.43 10.18
C HIS A 16 5.85 -5.43 9.41
N ILE A 17 5.24 -4.44 8.75
CA ILE A 17 5.97 -3.39 8.03
C ILE A 17 6.83 -2.56 8.96
N ALA A 18 6.33 -2.18 10.13
CA ALA A 18 7.14 -1.47 11.14
C ALA A 18 8.42 -2.25 11.50
N LYS A 19 8.31 -3.57 11.69
CA LYS A 19 9.46 -4.44 11.98
C LYS A 19 10.41 -4.55 10.79
N VAL A 20 9.89 -4.70 9.57
CA VAL A 20 10.72 -4.74 8.35
C VAL A 20 11.50 -3.43 8.19
N CYS A 21 10.84 -2.29 8.36
CA CYS A 21 11.48 -0.97 8.27
C CYS A 21 12.60 -0.82 9.31
N ALA A 22 12.36 -1.23 10.56
CA ALA A 22 13.38 -1.21 11.60
C ALA A 22 14.56 -2.16 11.32
N GLU A 23 14.28 -3.38 10.84
CA GLU A 23 15.33 -4.36 10.47
C GLU A 23 16.21 -3.84 9.33
N ARG A 24 15.65 -3.05 8.41
CA ARG A 24 16.35 -2.46 7.26
C ARG A 24 16.90 -1.05 7.51
N GLY A 25 16.62 -0.45 8.67
CA GLY A 25 17.03 0.91 9.01
C GLY A 25 16.25 2.01 8.28
N TRP A 26 15.12 1.68 7.66
CA TRP A 26 14.23 2.61 6.94
C TRP A 26 13.30 3.38 7.87
N ASP A 27 13.22 2.98 9.15
CA ASP A 27 12.58 3.72 10.22
C ASP A 27 13.19 5.12 10.43
N LYS A 28 14.40 5.35 9.92
CA LYS A 28 15.11 6.64 9.94
C LYS A 28 14.73 7.59 8.80
N ASN A 29 14.04 7.09 7.77
CA ASN A 29 13.60 7.92 6.66
C ASN A 29 12.57 8.94 7.16
N THR A 30 12.68 10.17 6.69
CA THR A 30 11.72 11.23 6.97
C THR A 30 10.35 10.91 6.36
N HIS A 31 9.29 11.50 6.92
CA HIS A 31 7.95 11.39 6.35
C HIS A 31 7.89 11.86 4.88
N THR A 32 8.73 12.83 4.49
CA THR A 32 8.82 13.34 3.12
C THR A 32 9.44 12.31 2.18
N GLU A 33 10.53 11.65 2.58
CA GLU A 33 11.16 10.59 1.79
C GLU A 33 10.22 9.40 1.62
N LYS A 34 9.54 8.99 2.70
CA LYS A 34 8.54 7.91 2.64
C LYS A 34 7.36 8.25 1.72
N PHE A 35 6.88 9.50 1.76
CA PHE A 35 5.81 9.95 0.88
C PHE A 35 6.24 10.03 -0.59
N LEU A 36 7.50 10.43 -0.85
CA LEU A 36 8.05 10.41 -2.21
C LEU A 36 8.07 8.98 -2.77
N LEU A 37 8.62 8.02 -2.02
CA LEU A 37 8.68 6.61 -2.43
C LEU A 37 7.27 6.02 -2.63
N PHE A 38 6.32 6.35 -1.75
CA PHE A 38 4.92 5.97 -1.95
C PHE A 38 4.36 6.44 -3.29
N VAL A 39 4.64 7.69 -3.68
CA VAL A 39 4.17 8.23 -4.97
C VAL A 39 4.86 7.56 -6.15
N GLU A 40 6.12 7.16 -6.01
CA GLU A 40 6.83 6.37 -7.02
C GLU A 40 6.12 5.03 -7.26
N GLU A 41 5.80 4.27 -6.20
CA GLU A 41 5.07 2.99 -6.33
C GLU A 41 3.66 3.16 -6.93
N VAL A 42 2.96 4.26 -6.60
CA VAL A 42 1.67 4.56 -7.26
C VAL A 42 1.86 4.80 -8.77
N GLY A 43 2.98 5.39 -9.18
CA GLY A 43 3.34 5.56 -10.58
C GLY A 43 3.63 4.24 -11.30
N GLU A 44 4.33 3.32 -10.63
CA GLU A 44 4.60 1.97 -11.13
C GLU A 44 3.30 1.15 -11.24
N LEU A 45 2.44 1.20 -10.22
CA LEU A 45 1.11 0.61 -10.26
C LEU A 45 0.27 1.16 -11.44
N ALA A 46 0.29 2.48 -11.66
CA ALA A 46 -0.43 3.08 -12.78
C ALA A 46 0.09 2.60 -14.14
N LYS A 47 1.41 2.42 -14.27
CA LYS A 47 2.05 1.85 -15.47
C LYS A 47 1.59 0.41 -15.70
N GLU A 48 1.55 -0.44 -14.68
CA GLU A 48 1.16 -1.85 -14.85
C GLU A 48 -0.35 -2.04 -15.04
N ILE A 49 -1.20 -1.17 -14.46
CA ILE A 49 -2.62 -1.10 -14.80
C ILE A 49 -2.81 -0.75 -16.27
N ARG A 50 -2.07 0.26 -16.77
CA ARG A 50 -2.13 0.65 -18.19
C ARG A 50 -1.73 -0.50 -19.11
N ASN A 51 -0.64 -1.21 -18.76
CA ASN A 51 -0.16 -2.37 -19.52
C ASN A 51 -1.22 -3.49 -19.55
N THR A 52 -1.77 -3.85 -18.38
CA THR A 52 -2.76 -4.94 -18.25
C THR A 52 -4.08 -4.64 -18.96
N THR A 53 -4.53 -3.38 -18.90
CA THR A 53 -5.78 -2.95 -19.53
C THR A 53 -5.65 -2.75 -21.04
N GLY A 54 -4.43 -2.60 -21.57
CA GLY A 54 -4.19 -2.26 -22.98
C GLY A 54 -4.56 -0.81 -23.30
N LEU A 55 -4.58 0.07 -22.29
CA LEU A 55 -4.88 1.48 -22.48
C LEU A 55 -3.69 2.13 -23.22
N HIS A 56 -3.92 2.54 -24.48
CA HIS A 56 -2.92 3.14 -25.39
C HIS A 56 -1.78 2.22 -25.87
N ALA A 57 -1.85 0.90 -25.68
CA ALA A 57 -0.89 -0.07 -26.22
C ALA A 57 -1.54 -1.45 -26.47
N LYS A 58 -0.90 -2.32 -27.28
CA LYS A 58 -1.30 -3.73 -27.39
C LYS A 58 -1.13 -4.40 -26.02
N LYS A 59 -2.13 -5.16 -25.57
CA LYS A 59 -2.02 -5.99 -24.36
C LYS A 59 -0.75 -6.85 -24.44
N PRO A 60 0.14 -6.83 -23.43
CA PRO A 60 1.28 -7.73 -23.39
C PRO A 60 0.78 -9.18 -23.35
N GLU A 61 1.46 -10.07 -24.08
CA GLU A 61 1.34 -11.51 -23.89
C GLU A 61 2.35 -11.91 -22.80
N GLY A 62 1.89 -12.28 -21.59
CA GLY A 62 2.78 -12.78 -20.52
C GLY A 62 2.62 -12.13 -19.13
N GLU A 63 3.75 -11.96 -18.43
CA GLU A 63 3.93 -11.67 -16.98
C GLU A 63 3.26 -10.38 -16.42
N ALA A 64 2.47 -9.65 -17.21
CA ALA A 64 1.85 -8.39 -16.81
C ALA A 64 0.99 -8.49 -15.54
N HIS A 65 0.39 -9.66 -15.27
CA HIS A 65 -0.41 -9.86 -14.06
C HIS A 65 0.43 -9.97 -12.79
N GLN A 66 1.61 -10.61 -12.86
CA GLN A 66 2.51 -10.75 -11.72
C GLN A 66 3.12 -9.40 -11.32
N ALA A 67 3.50 -8.59 -12.32
CA ALA A 67 3.97 -7.23 -12.08
C ALA A 67 2.87 -6.40 -11.39
N LEU A 68 1.62 -6.46 -11.90
CA LEU A 68 0.50 -5.76 -11.28
C LEU A 68 0.28 -6.14 -9.81
N GLU A 69 0.34 -7.43 -9.48
CA GLU A 69 0.21 -7.91 -8.09
C GLU A 69 1.32 -7.37 -7.19
N ALA A 70 2.56 -7.32 -7.69
CA ALA A 70 3.70 -6.76 -6.95
C ALA A 70 3.50 -5.26 -6.66
N GLU A 71 3.11 -4.46 -7.67
CA GLU A 71 2.92 -3.02 -7.48
C GLU A 71 1.77 -2.69 -6.50
N PHE A 72 0.73 -3.53 -6.46
CA PHE A 72 -0.31 -3.40 -5.43
C PHE A 72 0.23 -3.66 -4.02
N ALA A 73 1.11 -4.65 -3.88
CA ALA A 73 1.74 -4.96 -2.60
C ALA A 73 2.68 -3.84 -2.16
N ASP A 74 3.49 -3.28 -3.05
CA ASP A 74 4.43 -2.21 -2.73
C ASP A 74 3.70 -0.90 -2.40
N THR A 75 2.65 -0.56 -3.15
CA THR A 75 1.75 0.56 -2.81
C THR A 75 1.14 0.40 -1.42
N LEU A 76 0.68 -0.81 -1.07
CA LEU A 76 0.14 -1.10 0.26
C LEU A 76 1.22 -0.98 1.34
N ASN A 77 2.43 -1.50 1.10
CA ASN A 77 3.53 -1.48 2.06
C ASN A 77 3.90 -0.05 2.46
N TYR A 78 4.05 0.86 1.49
CA TYR A 78 4.35 2.27 1.80
C TYR A 78 3.19 3.00 2.46
N LEU A 79 1.93 2.67 2.13
CA LEU A 79 0.77 3.23 2.82
C LEU A 79 0.76 2.81 4.30
N LEU A 80 1.07 1.54 4.59
CA LEU A 80 1.20 1.02 5.96
C LEU A 80 2.35 1.71 6.70
N ASP A 81 3.52 1.89 6.04
CA ASP A 81 4.67 2.57 6.64
C ASP A 81 4.41 4.07 6.92
N LEU A 82 3.70 4.76 6.02
CA LEU A 82 3.25 6.12 6.24
C LEU A 82 2.28 6.20 7.42
N ALA A 83 1.29 5.32 7.50
CA ALA A 83 0.37 5.28 8.63
C ALA A 83 1.11 5.06 9.96
N ASN A 84 2.07 4.13 9.99
CA ASN A 84 2.93 3.92 11.15
C ASN A 84 3.74 5.19 11.51
N THR A 85 4.29 5.88 10.52
CA THR A 85 5.07 7.12 10.70
C THR A 85 4.23 8.24 11.34
N PHE A 86 2.93 8.30 11.03
CA PHE A 86 2.00 9.27 11.60
C PHE A 86 1.18 8.75 12.79
N ASN A 87 1.52 7.56 13.32
CA ASN A 87 0.79 6.90 14.41
C ASN A 87 -0.72 6.74 14.13
N VAL A 88 -1.06 6.39 12.88
CA VAL A 88 -2.43 6.14 12.44
C VAL A 88 -2.72 4.64 12.50
N ASP A 89 -3.74 4.26 13.27
CA ASP A 89 -4.39 2.96 13.16
C ASP A 89 -5.30 2.97 11.93
N LEU A 90 -4.86 2.32 10.84
CA LEU A 90 -5.59 2.32 9.58
C LEU A 90 -6.89 1.56 9.66
N GLU A 91 -6.97 0.49 10.46
CA GLU A 91 -8.20 -0.29 10.60
C GLU A 91 -9.28 0.55 11.27
N THR A 92 -8.94 1.20 12.38
CA THR A 92 -9.84 2.11 13.08
C THR A 92 -10.22 3.30 12.20
N ALA A 93 -9.25 3.93 11.52
CA ALA A 93 -9.51 5.06 10.63
C ALA A 93 -10.45 4.68 9.46
N TYR A 94 -10.24 3.52 8.85
CA TYR A 94 -11.09 3.01 7.77
C TYR A 94 -12.52 2.76 8.26
N ARG A 95 -12.69 2.07 9.39
CA ARG A 95 -14.01 1.74 9.98
C ARG A 95 -14.81 2.99 10.33
N GLU A 96 -14.19 3.97 10.97
CA GLU A 96 -14.86 5.22 11.33
C GLU A 96 -15.25 6.01 10.08
N LYS A 97 -14.37 6.06 9.08
CA LYS A 97 -14.68 6.73 7.81
C LYS A 97 -15.82 6.05 7.07
N HIS A 98 -15.89 4.72 7.09
CA HIS A 98 -16.97 3.93 6.51
C HIS A 98 -18.31 4.25 7.18
N ARG A 99 -18.36 4.25 8.52
CA ARG A 99 -19.55 4.61 9.31
C ARG A 99 -20.08 6.00 8.95
N VAL A 100 -19.18 6.97 8.76
CA VAL A 100 -19.57 8.31 8.29
C VAL A 100 -20.12 8.27 6.86
N ASN A 101 -19.55 7.47 5.96
CA ASN A 101 -20.01 7.36 4.58
C ASN A 101 -21.39 6.70 4.46
N GLU A 102 -21.74 5.75 5.33
CA GLU A 102 -23.08 5.14 5.37
C GLU A 102 -24.20 6.14 5.67
N THR A 103 -23.87 7.21 6.39
CA THR A 103 -24.83 8.29 6.68
C THR A 103 -24.96 9.32 5.56
N ARG A 104 -24.12 9.24 4.51
CA ARG A 104 -24.15 10.18 3.39
C ARG A 104 -25.16 9.73 2.34
N LYS A 105 -25.99 10.66 1.89
CA LYS A 105 -26.73 10.51 0.64
C LYS A 105 -25.90 11.12 -0.48
N TRP A 106 -25.69 10.33 -1.53
CA TRP A 106 -24.98 10.74 -2.73
C TRP A 106 -26.06 10.97 -3.78
N ASP A 107 -26.48 12.22 -3.94
CA ASP A 107 -27.39 12.66 -5.01
C ASP A 107 -26.58 12.99 -6.28
#